data_AF-A0A4R4ZKB2-F1
#
_entry.id   AF-A0A4R4ZKB2-F1
#
_cell.length_a   1.000
_cell.length_b   1.000
_cell.length_c   1.000
_cell.angle_alpha   90.00
_cell.angle_beta   90.00
_cell.angle_gamma   90.00
#
_symmetry.space_group_name_H-M   'P 1'
#
loop_
_entity.id
_entity.type
_entity.pdbx_description
1 polymer ?
#
loop_
_entity_poly.entity_id
_entity_poly.type
_entity_poly.pdbx_seq_one_letter_code
_entity_poly.pdbx_strand_id
1 'polypeptide(L)'
;MNEEDLNEAMRDEMVRSSPPPSMDPAGALDQARRVRKRRRATWAGLAVVPLVAGVVAAPTAIAHFTDSRSVGQVVAGSPSTTPSSAPSSAPKSVAPPAAISTVVPSTRKTNDPWPEGQTDRTAKAGPRAARSVTLMEDLSSSVPAGFTAPNLKYPDGRAMRSPQSQYASNDGEPDYWEYQASIPVQKDNRVGQLFVQSTTPDSKRATAPCKLAQSFWGGTGSCTVLDVDGKKVAVVTTKGRDSFDQWAAYRHDDGTVVFLAQVKKTDLPNRQPLAQPVFTPSQLAELVTSDKFHINS
;
A
#
# COMPACT_ATOMS: atom_id res chain seq x y z
N MET A 1 -45.61 38.83 -8.91
CA MET A 1 -44.20 38.51 -8.67
C MET A 1 -43.51 38.75 -9.99
N ASN A 2 -42.86 39.89 -10.07
CA ASN A 2 -42.37 40.50 -11.30
C ASN A 2 -40.86 40.28 -11.39
N GLU A 3 -40.26 40.54 -12.55
CA GLU A 3 -38.81 40.39 -12.74
C GLU A 3 -37.98 41.32 -11.84
N GLU A 4 -38.60 42.42 -11.39
CA GLU A 4 -38.06 43.39 -10.43
C GLU A 4 -37.92 42.76 -9.02
N ASP A 5 -38.96 42.10 -8.50
CA ASP A 5 -38.94 41.38 -7.22
C ASP A 5 -37.81 40.34 -7.17
N LEU A 6 -37.62 39.62 -8.29
CA LEU A 6 -36.61 38.57 -8.42
C LEU A 6 -35.18 39.16 -8.46
N ASN A 7 -34.98 40.26 -9.17
CA ASN A 7 -33.69 40.96 -9.24
C ASN A 7 -33.28 41.54 -7.88
N GLU A 8 -34.22 42.08 -7.12
CA GLU A 8 -33.93 42.64 -5.79
C GLU A 8 -33.61 41.52 -4.77
N ALA A 9 -34.36 40.41 -4.79
CA ALA A 9 -34.07 39.25 -3.96
C ALA A 9 -32.68 38.65 -4.24
N MET A 10 -32.30 38.48 -5.51
CA MET A 10 -30.96 37.97 -5.86
C MET A 10 -29.82 38.93 -5.48
N ARG A 11 -30.08 40.25 -5.45
CA ARG A 11 -29.10 41.24 -4.99
C ARG A 11 -28.91 41.21 -3.47
N ASP A 12 -29.97 41.04 -2.69
CA ASP A 12 -29.88 40.93 -1.23
C ASP A 12 -29.08 39.68 -0.80
N GLU A 13 -29.30 38.52 -1.44
CA GLU A 13 -28.48 37.32 -1.18
C GLU A 13 -26.99 37.54 -1.52
N MET A 14 -26.67 38.19 -2.65
CA MET A 14 -25.28 38.49 -3.02
C MET A 14 -24.58 39.49 -2.09
N VAL A 15 -25.33 40.37 -1.41
CA VAL A 15 -24.77 41.30 -0.41
C VAL A 15 -24.62 40.63 0.97
N ARG A 16 -25.44 39.61 1.28
CA ARG A 16 -25.36 38.85 2.54
C ARG A 16 -24.25 37.79 2.61
N SER A 17 -23.62 37.43 1.48
CA SER A 17 -22.47 36.52 1.51
C SER A 17 -21.21 37.22 2.04
N SER A 18 -20.99 37.15 3.35
CA SER A 18 -19.70 37.51 3.97
C SER A 18 -18.54 36.84 3.21
N PRO A 19 -17.52 37.60 2.76
CA PRO A 19 -16.43 37.01 2.00
C PRO A 19 -15.74 35.91 2.82
N PRO A 20 -15.33 34.79 2.19
CA PRO A 20 -14.70 33.69 2.90
C PRO A 20 -13.45 34.21 3.62
N PRO A 21 -13.22 33.81 4.89
CA PRO A 21 -12.11 34.34 5.68
C PRO A 21 -10.80 34.12 4.93
N SER A 22 -10.01 35.18 4.78
CA SER A 22 -8.80 35.19 3.97
C SER A 22 -7.82 34.10 4.41
N MET A 23 -7.78 33.01 3.66
CA MET A 23 -6.95 31.85 3.97
C MET A 23 -5.48 32.24 3.84
N ASP A 24 -4.77 32.38 4.97
CA ASP A 24 -3.35 32.70 4.98
C ASP A 24 -2.55 31.59 4.27
N PRO A 25 -1.96 31.86 3.08
CA PRO A 25 -1.21 30.88 2.34
C PRO A 25 0.12 30.55 3.04
N ALA A 26 0.68 31.47 3.84
CA ALA A 26 1.88 31.21 4.61
C ALA A 26 1.58 30.19 5.72
N GLY A 27 0.56 30.44 6.55
CA GLY A 27 0.10 29.52 7.60
C GLY A 27 -0.31 28.14 7.07
N ALA A 28 -1.03 28.07 5.95
CA ALA A 28 -1.39 26.81 5.30
C ALA A 28 -0.14 26.03 4.81
N LEU A 29 0.78 26.71 4.11
CA LEU A 29 2.04 26.11 3.69
C LEU A 29 2.92 25.71 4.88
N ASP A 30 2.88 26.44 5.99
CA ASP A 30 3.70 26.15 7.16
C ASP A 30 3.15 24.99 7.98
N GLN A 31 1.81 24.81 8.06
CA GLN A 31 1.21 23.56 8.54
C GLN A 31 1.62 22.38 7.66
N ALA A 32 1.49 22.50 6.33
CA ALA A 32 1.91 21.44 5.39
C ALA A 32 3.41 21.12 5.51
N ARG A 33 4.27 22.13 5.68
CA ARG A 33 5.72 21.97 5.95
C ARG A 33 5.97 21.27 7.29
N ARG A 34 5.25 21.61 8.36
CA ARG A 34 5.38 20.95 9.68
C ARG A 34 4.99 19.47 9.60
N VAL A 35 3.90 19.13 8.91
CA VAL A 35 3.50 17.73 8.65
C VAL A 35 4.57 17.01 7.82
N ARG A 36 5.04 17.60 6.71
CA ARG A 36 6.10 17.02 5.85
C ARG A 36 7.45 16.87 6.58
N LYS A 37 7.79 17.79 7.49
CA LYS A 37 9.02 17.74 8.31
C LYS A 37 8.94 16.65 9.38
N ARG A 38 7.78 16.46 10.03
CA ARG A 38 7.53 15.28 10.89
C ARG A 38 7.68 13.97 10.11
N ARG A 39 7.08 13.86 8.91
CA ARG A 39 7.17 12.68 8.04
C ARG A 39 8.59 12.38 7.52
N ARG A 40 9.46 13.39 7.43
CA ARG A 40 10.89 13.21 7.07
C ARG A 40 11.80 12.90 8.27
N ALA A 41 11.49 13.39 9.47
CA ALA A 41 12.28 13.13 10.67
C ALA A 41 12.35 11.64 11.03
N THR A 42 11.29 10.88 10.76
CA THR A 42 11.25 9.41 10.97
C THR A 42 12.08 8.60 9.97
N TRP A 43 12.66 9.22 8.93
CA TRP A 43 13.48 8.54 7.92
C TRP A 43 14.99 8.85 8.03
N ALA A 44 15.38 9.86 8.81
CA ALA A 44 16.78 10.26 9.00
C ALA A 44 17.21 10.01 10.46
N GLY A 45 17.36 8.74 10.83
CA GLY A 45 17.46 8.30 12.23
C GLY A 45 18.47 7.18 12.55
N LEU A 46 19.51 7.00 11.74
CA LEU A 46 20.65 6.11 12.05
C LEU A 46 21.96 6.69 11.51
N ALA A 47 22.71 7.38 12.36
CA ALA A 47 24.10 7.75 12.09
C ALA A 47 24.89 7.86 13.41
N VAL A 48 25.95 7.06 13.52
CA VAL A 48 27.04 7.13 14.52
C VAL A 48 26.66 7.01 16.01
N VAL A 49 27.01 5.86 16.60
CA VAL A 49 27.44 5.76 18.00
C VAL A 49 28.91 5.30 17.98
N PRO A 50 29.86 6.00 18.65
CA PRO A 50 31.27 5.60 18.66
C PRO A 50 31.54 4.41 19.59
N LEU A 51 32.65 3.70 19.33
CA LEU A 51 32.93 2.36 19.85
C LEU A 51 34.01 2.37 20.94
N VAL A 52 33.63 2.10 22.19
CA VAL A 52 34.49 1.92 23.39
C VAL A 52 33.73 1.00 24.36
N ALA A 53 34.25 -0.09 24.95
CA ALA A 53 35.52 -0.84 24.80
C ALA A 53 35.17 -2.37 24.80
N GLY A 54 36.01 -3.37 25.08
CA GLY A 54 37.41 -3.42 25.54
C GLY A 54 37.95 -4.87 25.52
N VAL A 55 39.25 -5.05 25.76
CA VAL A 55 40.01 -6.31 25.54
C VAL A 55 39.99 -7.25 26.74
N VAL A 56 40.00 -8.58 26.53
CA VAL A 56 40.84 -9.57 27.25
C VAL A 56 40.88 -10.95 26.53
N ALA A 57 42.09 -11.49 26.38
CA ALA A 57 42.53 -12.88 26.15
C ALA A 57 41.96 -13.77 25.00
N ALA A 58 42.88 -14.55 24.41
CA ALA A 58 42.67 -15.66 23.46
C ALA A 58 43.17 -17.00 24.14
N PRO A 59 43.58 -18.12 23.49
CA PRO A 59 43.90 -18.39 22.07
C PRO A 59 43.46 -19.77 21.49
N THR A 60 43.93 -20.07 20.25
CA THR A 60 43.91 -21.37 19.52
C THR A 60 42.53 -21.88 19.05
N ALA A 61 42.41 -22.60 17.92
CA ALA A 61 43.43 -23.36 17.16
C ALA A 61 43.43 -23.11 15.63
N ILE A 62 44.54 -23.50 14.99
CA ILE A 62 44.72 -23.52 13.53
C ILE A 62 44.67 -24.98 13.04
N ALA A 63 43.95 -25.23 11.94
CA ALA A 63 44.05 -26.48 11.20
C ALA A 63 43.96 -26.20 9.70
N HIS A 64 45.11 -26.15 9.02
CA HIS A 64 45.15 -26.33 7.56
C HIS A 64 44.95 -27.82 7.26
N PHE A 65 44.13 -28.14 6.26
CA PHE A 65 44.25 -29.41 5.55
C PHE A 65 44.07 -29.19 4.04
N THR A 66 45.21 -29.17 3.36
CA THR A 66 45.31 -29.54 1.94
C THR A 66 45.55 -31.04 1.88
N ASP A 67 44.77 -31.80 1.11
CA ASP A 67 45.41 -32.61 0.05
C ASP A 67 44.48 -33.12 -1.05
N SER A 68 45.16 -33.25 -2.18
CA SER A 68 44.89 -33.81 -3.49
C SER A 68 44.49 -35.29 -3.50
N ARG A 69 43.55 -35.66 -4.39
CA ARG A 69 43.69 -36.66 -5.50
C ARG A 69 42.32 -36.93 -6.14
N SER A 70 42.16 -36.82 -7.47
CA SER A 70 42.42 -37.85 -8.52
C SER A 70 41.34 -38.95 -8.51
N VAL A 71 40.79 -39.46 -9.63
CA VAL A 71 41.43 -39.85 -10.92
C VAL A 71 40.47 -39.67 -12.12
N GLY A 72 41.01 -39.35 -13.31
CA GLY A 72 40.39 -39.55 -14.64
C GLY A 72 39.64 -38.35 -15.24
N GLN A 73 39.79 -37.91 -16.51
CA GLN A 73 40.49 -38.47 -17.70
C GLN A 73 39.97 -39.86 -18.13
N VAL A 74 39.68 -40.21 -19.40
CA VAL A 74 40.07 -39.76 -20.76
C VAL A 74 38.86 -39.98 -21.73
N VAL A 75 38.76 -39.61 -23.04
CA VAL A 75 39.52 -38.83 -24.05
C VAL A 75 38.53 -38.36 -25.17
N ALA A 76 38.96 -37.55 -26.17
CA ALA A 76 38.14 -37.15 -27.33
C ALA A 76 38.56 -37.85 -28.66
N GLY A 77 37.66 -37.95 -29.66
CA GLY A 77 38.02 -38.39 -31.03
C GLY A 77 36.86 -38.69 -31.98
N SER A 78 36.92 -38.12 -33.20
CA SER A 78 36.07 -38.41 -34.38
C SER A 78 36.84 -39.36 -35.35
N PRO A 79 36.48 -39.57 -36.65
CA PRO A 79 35.22 -39.40 -37.38
C PRO A 79 34.82 -40.66 -38.23
N SER A 80 33.73 -40.60 -39.02
CA SER A 80 33.56 -41.38 -40.28
C SER A 80 32.37 -40.87 -41.14
N THR A 81 32.28 -41.35 -42.39
CA THR A 81 31.60 -40.66 -43.52
C THR A 81 30.34 -41.36 -44.09
N THR A 82 29.32 -40.55 -44.40
CA THR A 82 28.40 -40.49 -45.60
C THR A 82 28.30 -41.64 -46.63
N PRO A 83 27.26 -41.70 -47.53
CA PRO A 83 26.08 -40.83 -47.72
C PRO A 83 24.71 -41.57 -47.91
N SER A 84 23.59 -40.82 -47.95
CA SER A 84 22.54 -41.06 -48.98
C SER A 84 21.55 -39.89 -49.18
N SER A 85 21.01 -39.81 -50.40
CA SER A 85 19.84 -39.09 -50.95
C SER A 85 19.04 -38.04 -50.14
N ALA A 86 18.87 -36.86 -50.76
CA ALA A 86 17.78 -35.88 -50.57
C ALA A 86 16.48 -36.32 -51.32
N PRO A 87 15.31 -35.62 -51.33
CA PRO A 87 15.12 -34.18 -51.04
C PRO A 87 13.83 -33.71 -50.31
N SER A 88 13.83 -32.40 -50.00
CA SER A 88 12.68 -31.48 -49.94
C SER A 88 11.56 -31.70 -48.91
N SER A 89 11.63 -30.94 -47.80
CA SER A 89 10.51 -30.07 -47.37
C SER A 89 11.01 -29.05 -46.33
N ALA A 90 10.42 -27.85 -46.31
CA ALA A 90 10.93 -26.73 -45.50
C ALA A 90 10.35 -26.73 -44.07
N PRO A 91 11.18 -26.67 -43.01
CA PRO A 91 10.70 -26.45 -41.66
C PRO A 91 10.26 -24.99 -41.49
N LYS A 92 9.00 -24.78 -41.05
CA LYS A 92 8.52 -23.46 -40.63
C LYS A 92 9.32 -23.02 -39.40
N SER A 93 9.90 -21.82 -39.44
CA SER A 93 10.58 -21.24 -38.28
C SER A 93 9.57 -21.01 -37.15
N VAL A 94 9.74 -21.73 -36.04
CA VAL A 94 8.95 -21.52 -34.83
C VAL A 94 9.52 -20.30 -34.12
N ALA A 95 8.72 -19.23 -34.02
CA ALA A 95 9.12 -18.05 -33.27
C ALA A 95 9.36 -18.41 -31.79
N PRO A 96 10.45 -17.93 -31.16
CA PRO A 96 10.64 -18.12 -29.72
C PRO A 96 9.50 -17.41 -28.96
N PRO A 97 9.07 -17.94 -27.81
CA PRO A 97 8.04 -17.31 -26.99
C PRO A 97 8.48 -15.90 -26.59
N ALA A 98 7.52 -14.96 -26.57
CA ALA A 98 7.80 -13.56 -26.29
C ALA A 98 8.54 -13.40 -24.95
N ALA A 99 9.60 -12.60 -24.95
CA ALA A 99 10.28 -12.24 -23.72
C ALA A 99 9.29 -11.61 -22.75
N ILE A 100 9.32 -12.05 -21.49
CA ILE A 100 8.56 -11.41 -20.42
C ILE A 100 9.00 -9.95 -20.38
N SER A 101 8.11 -9.03 -20.71
CA SER A 101 8.38 -7.60 -20.61
C SER A 101 8.44 -7.22 -19.14
N THR A 102 9.61 -7.44 -18.53
CA THR A 102 10.00 -6.84 -17.26
C THR A 102 9.95 -5.33 -17.45
N VAL A 103 8.79 -4.73 -17.13
CA VAL A 103 8.59 -3.29 -17.19
C VAL A 103 9.62 -2.67 -16.26
N VAL A 104 10.67 -2.08 -16.85
CA VAL A 104 11.70 -1.38 -16.10
C VAL A 104 10.99 -0.34 -15.25
N PRO A 105 11.21 -0.30 -13.93
CA PRO A 105 10.58 0.72 -13.12
C PRO A 105 11.08 2.08 -13.61
N SER A 106 10.16 2.82 -14.22
CA SER A 106 10.31 4.25 -14.43
C SER A 106 10.58 4.91 -13.07
N THR A 107 11.23 6.06 -13.11
CA THR A 107 11.55 6.86 -11.93
C THR A 107 11.17 8.30 -12.21
N ARG A 108 9.86 8.59 -12.09
CA ARG A 108 9.30 9.91 -12.38
C ARG A 108 9.98 11.02 -11.56
N LYS A 109 10.18 12.19 -12.16
CA LYS A 109 10.67 13.45 -11.55
C LYS A 109 9.53 14.46 -11.43
N THR A 110 9.69 15.50 -10.61
CA THR A 110 8.64 16.51 -10.31
C THR A 110 7.98 17.07 -11.58
N ASN A 111 8.78 17.37 -12.60
CA ASN A 111 8.36 18.08 -13.82
C ASN A 111 7.82 17.17 -14.94
N ASP A 112 7.90 15.84 -14.79
CA ASP A 112 7.38 14.91 -15.79
C ASP A 112 5.83 14.98 -15.80
N PRO A 113 5.13 14.62 -16.89
CA PRO A 113 3.67 14.47 -16.84
C PRO A 113 3.26 13.45 -15.76
N TRP A 114 2.04 13.56 -15.22
CA TRP A 114 1.48 12.47 -14.43
C TRP A 114 1.07 11.31 -15.35
N PRO A 115 1.18 10.06 -14.89
CA PRO A 115 0.75 8.90 -15.66
C PRO A 115 -0.74 8.98 -16.03
N GLU A 116 -1.10 8.33 -17.14
CA GLU A 116 -2.49 8.17 -17.60
C GLU A 116 -3.27 9.51 -17.76
N GLY A 117 -2.56 10.61 -18.03
CA GLY A 117 -3.16 11.92 -18.35
C GLY A 117 -3.69 12.71 -17.15
N GLN A 118 -3.28 12.37 -15.93
CA GLN A 118 -3.77 13.02 -14.70
C GLN A 118 -3.23 14.44 -14.51
N THR A 119 -3.96 15.26 -13.74
CA THR A 119 -3.56 16.64 -13.39
C THR A 119 -2.88 16.74 -12.02
N ASP A 120 -3.11 15.78 -11.13
CA ASP A 120 -2.44 15.62 -9.84
C ASP A 120 -2.16 14.13 -9.56
N ARG A 121 -1.70 13.77 -8.35
CA ARG A 121 -1.40 12.37 -7.99
C ARG A 121 -2.61 11.43 -7.97
N THR A 122 -3.85 11.94 -8.01
CA THR A 122 -5.07 11.18 -7.76
C THR A 122 -5.75 10.75 -9.05
N ALA A 123 -5.91 9.44 -9.25
CA ALA A 123 -6.67 8.91 -10.37
C ALA A 123 -8.17 9.00 -10.06
N LYS A 124 -8.83 10.02 -10.61
CA LYS A 124 -10.27 10.31 -10.43
C LYS A 124 -11.17 9.63 -11.48
N ALA A 125 -10.57 9.03 -12.52
CA ALA A 125 -11.25 8.30 -13.59
C ALA A 125 -10.33 7.20 -14.14
N GLY A 126 -10.85 6.39 -15.07
CA GLY A 126 -10.08 5.34 -15.75
C GLY A 126 -9.79 4.09 -14.90
N PRO A 127 -8.96 3.17 -15.40
CA PRO A 127 -8.72 1.85 -14.77
C PRO A 127 -8.18 1.95 -13.34
N ARG A 128 -7.30 2.91 -13.05
CA ARG A 128 -6.79 3.13 -11.69
C ARG A 128 -7.90 3.52 -10.72
N ALA A 129 -8.83 4.40 -11.10
CA ALA A 129 -9.97 4.76 -10.26
C ALA A 129 -10.92 3.58 -10.04
N ALA A 130 -11.22 2.81 -11.11
CA ALA A 130 -12.07 1.63 -11.02
C ALA A 130 -11.55 0.60 -10.00
N ARG A 131 -10.23 0.38 -9.94
CA ARG A 131 -9.63 -0.57 -8.98
C ARG A 131 -9.85 -0.23 -7.51
N SER A 132 -9.92 1.04 -7.10
CA SER A 132 -10.26 1.37 -5.70
C SER A 132 -11.76 1.23 -5.41
N VAL A 133 -12.62 1.32 -6.43
CA VAL A 133 -14.05 0.95 -6.30
C VAL A 133 -14.18 -0.55 -6.07
N THR A 134 -13.53 -1.39 -6.88
CA THR A 134 -13.50 -2.85 -6.68
C THR A 134 -12.93 -3.21 -5.30
N LEU A 135 -11.79 -2.63 -4.91
CA LEU A 135 -11.20 -2.80 -3.57
C LEU A 135 -12.18 -2.44 -2.42
N MET A 136 -13.04 -1.44 -2.63
CA MET A 136 -14.08 -1.05 -1.68
C MET A 136 -15.24 -2.06 -1.64
N GLU A 137 -15.60 -2.65 -2.78
CA GLU A 137 -16.61 -3.70 -2.89
C GLU A 137 -16.12 -5.02 -2.27
N ASP A 138 -14.85 -5.39 -2.49
CA ASP A 138 -14.20 -6.52 -1.84
C ASP A 138 -14.09 -6.36 -0.32
N LEU A 139 -13.75 -5.15 0.16
CA LEU A 139 -13.79 -4.83 1.59
C LEU A 139 -15.22 -4.93 2.15
N SER A 140 -16.22 -4.53 1.37
CA SER A 140 -17.64 -4.60 1.77
C SER A 140 -18.17 -6.02 1.80
N SER A 141 -17.77 -6.87 0.83
CA SER A 141 -18.13 -8.29 0.77
C SER A 141 -17.45 -9.15 1.86
N SER A 142 -16.43 -8.60 2.51
CA SER A 142 -15.66 -9.27 3.57
C SER A 142 -16.13 -8.90 4.98
N VAL A 143 -17.15 -8.04 5.11
CA VAL A 143 -17.78 -7.71 6.40
C VAL A 143 -18.52 -8.94 6.95
N PRO A 144 -18.26 -9.40 8.19
CA PRO A 144 -18.77 -10.66 8.69
C PRO A 144 -20.25 -10.57 9.11
N ALA A 145 -20.90 -11.74 9.17
CA ALA A 145 -22.32 -11.85 9.53
C ALA A 145 -22.64 -11.15 10.87
N GLY A 146 -23.77 -10.45 10.92
CA GLY A 146 -24.17 -9.62 12.05
C GLY A 146 -23.59 -8.20 12.04
N PHE A 147 -22.76 -7.85 11.05
CA PHE A 147 -22.39 -6.48 10.70
C PHE A 147 -22.92 -6.13 9.30
N THR A 148 -22.92 -4.83 8.96
CA THR A 148 -23.37 -4.31 7.64
C THR A 148 -22.45 -3.18 7.17
N ALA A 149 -22.36 -2.95 5.86
CA ALA A 149 -21.58 -1.87 5.22
C ALA A 149 -22.50 -0.78 4.58
N PRO A 150 -23.24 0.01 5.37
CA PRO A 150 -24.23 0.95 4.86
C PRO A 150 -23.65 2.14 4.08
N ASN A 151 -24.44 2.71 3.17
CA ASN A 151 -24.12 3.95 2.44
C ASN A 151 -24.34 5.19 3.31
N LEU A 152 -23.60 5.32 4.43
CA LEU A 152 -23.69 6.48 5.32
C LEU A 152 -22.96 7.71 4.76
N LYS A 153 -23.38 8.88 5.28
CA LYS A 153 -22.80 10.19 5.00
C LYS A 153 -22.35 10.87 6.30
N TYR A 154 -21.33 11.71 6.19
CA TYR A 154 -20.96 12.69 7.20
C TYR A 154 -22.01 13.83 7.26
N PRO A 155 -22.05 14.65 8.34
CA PRO A 155 -22.99 15.78 8.45
C PRO A 155 -22.85 16.83 7.33
N ASP A 156 -21.67 16.92 6.72
CA ASP A 156 -21.38 17.76 5.54
C ASP A 156 -21.90 17.17 4.20
N GLY A 157 -22.59 16.03 4.25
CA GLY A 157 -23.17 15.35 3.09
C GLY A 157 -22.20 14.46 2.31
N ARG A 158 -20.89 14.46 2.61
CA ARG A 158 -19.91 13.57 1.95
C ARG A 158 -20.19 12.11 2.31
N ALA A 159 -19.98 11.20 1.37
CA ALA A 159 -20.07 9.77 1.62
C ALA A 159 -18.95 9.31 2.58
N MET A 160 -19.27 8.37 3.47
CA MET A 160 -18.27 7.66 4.29
C MET A 160 -17.60 6.51 3.53
N ARG A 161 -18.25 6.01 2.48
CA ARG A 161 -17.64 5.07 1.53
C ARG A 161 -16.76 5.87 0.57
N SER A 162 -15.45 5.65 0.65
CA SER A 162 -14.42 6.48 0.00
C SER A 162 -13.37 5.59 -0.65
N PRO A 163 -13.50 5.29 -1.96
CA PRO A 163 -12.44 4.71 -2.78
C PRO A 163 -11.49 5.82 -3.24
N GLN A 164 -10.19 5.59 -3.21
CA GLN A 164 -9.18 6.50 -3.74
C GLN A 164 -8.01 5.72 -4.36
N SER A 165 -7.50 6.19 -5.50
CA SER A 165 -6.30 5.64 -6.14
C SER A 165 -5.31 6.77 -6.35
N GLN A 166 -4.06 6.61 -5.93
CA GLN A 166 -3.04 7.64 -6.07
C GLN A 166 -1.65 7.11 -6.44
N TYR A 167 -0.93 7.94 -7.19
CA TYR A 167 0.46 7.75 -7.53
C TYR A 167 1.34 8.09 -6.30
N ALA A 168 2.09 7.10 -5.81
CA ALA A 168 2.69 7.19 -4.48
C ALA A 168 4.19 7.58 -4.48
N SER A 169 4.92 7.25 -5.55
CA SER A 169 6.37 7.50 -5.66
C SER A 169 6.75 8.98 -5.61
N ASN A 170 7.95 9.24 -5.13
CA ASN A 170 8.61 10.55 -5.14
C ASN A 170 9.73 10.58 -6.17
N ASP A 171 10.29 11.76 -6.41
CA ASP A 171 11.35 11.98 -7.40
C ASP A 171 12.52 10.99 -7.28
N GLY A 172 12.73 10.19 -8.34
CA GLY A 172 13.80 9.18 -8.38
C GLY A 172 13.49 7.87 -7.64
N GLU A 173 12.32 7.74 -6.99
CA GLU A 173 11.82 6.45 -6.51
C GLU A 173 11.11 5.71 -7.65
N PRO A 174 11.28 4.38 -7.77
CA PRO A 174 10.53 3.55 -8.70
C PRO A 174 9.02 3.75 -8.64
N ASP A 175 8.38 3.88 -9.81
CA ASP A 175 6.97 4.19 -9.98
C ASP A 175 6.05 3.09 -9.37
N TYR A 176 5.24 3.43 -8.36
CA TYR A 176 4.26 2.54 -7.72
C TYR A 176 2.95 3.26 -7.37
N TRP A 177 1.86 2.49 -7.39
CA TRP A 177 0.50 2.95 -7.08
C TRP A 177 0.07 2.53 -5.68
N GLU A 178 -0.77 3.36 -5.07
CA GLU A 178 -1.44 3.10 -3.80
C GLU A 178 -2.95 3.23 -4.00
N TYR A 179 -3.67 2.15 -3.73
CA TYR A 179 -5.13 2.09 -3.74
C TYR A 179 -5.62 2.03 -2.32
N GLN A 180 -6.63 2.82 -1.99
CA GLN A 180 -7.25 2.89 -0.69
C GLN A 180 -8.76 2.73 -0.84
N ALA A 181 -9.39 2.09 0.13
CA ALA A 181 -10.83 2.10 0.28
C ALA A 181 -11.22 2.15 1.77
N SER A 182 -12.16 3.02 2.10
CA SER A 182 -12.79 3.03 3.43
C SER A 182 -14.29 2.86 3.33
N ILE A 183 -14.85 2.14 4.31
CA ILE A 183 -16.31 1.96 4.47
C ILE A 183 -16.69 2.12 5.95
N PRO A 184 -17.87 2.68 6.25
CA PRO A 184 -18.45 2.56 7.58
C PRO A 184 -18.95 1.12 7.78
N VAL A 185 -18.93 0.64 9.02
CA VAL A 185 -19.51 -0.65 9.40
C VAL A 185 -20.46 -0.46 10.57
N GLN A 186 -21.68 -0.96 10.43
CA GLN A 186 -22.77 -0.79 11.41
C GLN A 186 -23.24 -2.12 11.98
N LYS A 187 -23.46 -2.14 13.30
CA LYS A 187 -24.11 -3.19 14.08
C LYS A 187 -24.82 -2.54 15.26
N ASP A 188 -26.03 -2.98 15.60
CA ASP A 188 -26.80 -2.49 16.77
C ASP A 188 -26.91 -0.95 16.87
N ASN A 189 -27.13 -0.28 15.72
CA ASN A 189 -27.12 1.18 15.52
C ASN A 189 -25.82 1.92 15.89
N ARG A 190 -24.76 1.19 16.25
CA ARG A 190 -23.40 1.68 16.46
C ARG A 190 -22.62 1.66 15.14
N VAL A 191 -21.68 2.60 14.97
CA VAL A 191 -20.93 2.78 13.72
C VAL A 191 -19.42 2.85 13.99
N GLY A 192 -18.70 1.93 13.37
CA GLY A 192 -17.23 1.93 13.24
C GLY A 192 -16.84 2.07 11.77
N GLN A 193 -15.57 1.85 11.46
CA GLN A 193 -15.02 2.04 10.12
C GLN A 193 -13.92 1.02 9.83
N LEU A 194 -13.91 0.54 8.59
CA LEU A 194 -12.83 -0.23 8.00
C LEU A 194 -12.08 0.63 6.99
N PHE A 195 -10.80 0.34 6.85
CA PHE A 195 -9.93 0.94 5.85
C PHE A 195 -8.99 -0.13 5.32
N VAL A 196 -8.87 -0.26 4.00
CA VAL A 196 -7.86 -1.10 3.35
C VAL A 196 -6.98 -0.23 2.47
N GLN A 197 -5.68 -0.52 2.46
CA GLN A 197 -4.73 0.05 1.52
C GLN A 197 -3.93 -1.09 0.88
N SER A 198 -3.86 -1.09 -0.45
CA SER A 198 -3.07 -2.04 -1.24
C SER A 198 -2.15 -1.25 -2.16
N THR A 199 -0.87 -1.63 -2.25
CA THR A 199 0.10 -1.02 -3.17
C THR A 199 0.54 -2.01 -4.22
N THR A 200 0.72 -1.58 -5.47
CA THR A 200 1.47 -2.38 -6.45
C THR A 200 2.87 -2.70 -5.92
N PRO A 201 3.58 -3.70 -6.47
CA PRO A 201 4.96 -3.99 -6.10
C PRO A 201 5.82 -2.73 -6.04
N ASP A 202 6.44 -2.50 -4.87
CA ASP A 202 7.48 -1.50 -4.72
C ASP A 202 8.86 -2.18 -4.71
N SER A 203 9.89 -1.47 -5.20
CA SER A 203 11.26 -2.00 -5.24
C SER A 203 11.93 -2.01 -3.85
N LYS A 204 11.16 -1.92 -2.76
CA LYS A 204 11.71 -1.80 -1.41
C LYS A 204 12.04 -3.20 -0.88
N ARG A 205 13.18 -3.33 -0.19
CA ARG A 205 13.62 -4.62 0.35
C ARG A 205 12.61 -5.18 1.35
N ALA A 206 12.46 -6.50 1.35
CA ALA A 206 11.70 -7.22 2.37
C ALA A 206 12.07 -6.72 3.77
N THR A 207 11.05 -6.40 4.55
CA THR A 207 11.16 -5.72 5.84
C THR A 207 10.45 -6.57 6.89
N ALA A 208 11.04 -6.70 8.08
CA ALA A 208 10.48 -7.50 9.18
C ALA A 208 9.00 -7.12 9.43
N PRO A 209 8.05 -8.08 9.55
CA PRO A 209 6.62 -7.80 9.48
C PRO A 209 6.14 -6.66 10.40
N CYS A 210 6.60 -6.62 11.67
CA CYS A 210 6.21 -5.54 12.58
C CYS A 210 6.70 -4.15 12.16
N LYS A 211 7.88 -4.05 11.53
CA LYS A 211 8.40 -2.79 10.99
C LYS A 211 7.64 -2.36 9.73
N LEU A 212 7.14 -3.32 8.94
CA LEU A 212 6.20 -3.04 7.85
C LEU A 212 4.88 -2.50 8.41
N ALA A 213 4.26 -3.18 9.37
CA ALA A 213 3.01 -2.73 9.99
C ALA A 213 3.13 -1.36 10.67
N GLN A 214 4.21 -1.08 11.39
CA GLN A 214 4.46 0.23 12.04
C GLN A 214 4.81 1.34 11.03
N SER A 215 5.15 1.00 9.77
CA SER A 215 5.29 2.00 8.71
C SER A 215 3.95 2.53 8.20
N PHE A 216 2.84 1.80 8.45
CA PHE A 216 1.49 2.19 8.07
C PHE A 216 1.12 3.54 8.69
N TRP A 217 1.19 4.59 7.87
CA TRP A 217 0.98 5.99 8.24
C TRP A 217 1.84 6.50 9.43
N GLY A 218 2.85 5.73 9.87
CA GLY A 218 3.65 5.99 11.07
C GLY A 218 2.95 5.61 12.39
N GLY A 219 1.93 4.74 12.34
CA GLY A 219 1.13 4.35 13.49
C GLY A 219 1.91 3.60 14.57
N THR A 220 1.54 3.84 15.83
CA THR A 220 2.21 3.25 17.00
C THR A 220 1.34 2.21 17.70
N GLY A 221 1.97 1.22 18.34
CA GLY A 221 1.22 0.18 19.07
C GLY A 221 2.05 -1.06 19.38
N SER A 222 1.47 -1.96 20.16
CA SER A 222 2.01 -3.31 20.36
C SER A 222 1.80 -4.12 19.09
N CYS A 223 2.89 -4.65 18.53
CA CYS A 223 2.85 -5.52 17.36
C CYS A 223 3.02 -6.99 17.76
N THR A 224 2.24 -7.87 17.14
CA THR A 224 2.37 -9.32 17.21
C THR A 224 2.49 -9.87 15.79
N VAL A 225 3.39 -10.82 15.56
CA VAL A 225 3.43 -11.57 14.29
C VAL A 225 2.58 -12.83 14.46
N LEU A 226 1.60 -13.00 13.57
CA LEU A 226 0.80 -14.21 13.43
C LEU A 226 1.32 -15.03 12.24
N ASP A 227 1.04 -16.33 12.28
CA ASP A 227 1.21 -17.23 11.15
C ASP A 227 -0.16 -17.50 10.52
N VAL A 228 -0.25 -17.36 9.21
CA VAL A 228 -1.43 -17.68 8.40
C VAL A 228 -0.93 -18.53 7.23
N ASP A 229 -1.14 -19.84 7.28
CA ASP A 229 -0.70 -20.80 6.26
C ASP A 229 0.78 -20.66 5.87
N GLY A 230 1.66 -20.43 6.86
CA GLY A 230 3.10 -20.20 6.71
C GLY A 230 3.49 -18.74 6.42
N LYS A 231 2.53 -17.88 6.06
CA LYS A 231 2.75 -16.44 5.83
C LYS A 231 2.87 -15.71 7.16
N LYS A 232 3.95 -14.93 7.33
CA LYS A 232 4.19 -14.13 8.54
C LYS A 232 3.52 -12.76 8.44
N VAL A 233 2.37 -12.62 9.08
CA VAL A 233 1.55 -11.39 9.04
C VAL A 233 1.74 -10.61 10.35
N ALA A 234 1.89 -9.29 10.29
CA ALA A 234 2.00 -8.47 11.49
C ALA A 234 0.67 -7.77 11.81
N VAL A 235 0.21 -7.88 13.04
CA VAL A 235 -0.96 -7.16 13.56
C VAL A 235 -0.51 -6.18 14.65
N VAL A 236 -0.85 -4.91 14.49
CA VAL A 236 -0.63 -3.86 15.48
C VAL A 236 -1.95 -3.58 16.19
N THR A 237 -1.88 -3.42 17.52
CA THR A 237 -2.99 -2.94 18.36
C THR A 237 -2.55 -1.69 19.10
N THR A 238 -3.41 -0.67 19.10
CA THR A 238 -3.14 0.63 19.74
C THR A 238 -3.80 0.73 21.11
N LYS A 239 -3.56 1.83 21.81
CA LYS A 239 -4.26 2.16 23.08
C LYS A 239 -5.35 3.20 22.85
N GLY A 240 -5.99 3.21 21.68
CA GLY A 240 -7.08 4.12 21.32
C GLY A 240 -6.66 5.60 21.21
N ARG A 241 -5.41 5.86 20.79
CA ARG A 241 -4.86 7.21 20.60
C ARG A 241 -4.56 7.57 19.13
N ASP A 242 -4.32 6.55 18.31
CA ASP A 242 -4.07 6.66 16.88
C ASP A 242 -5.40 6.58 16.10
N SER A 243 -5.38 6.85 14.79
CA SER A 243 -6.59 6.85 13.93
C SER A 243 -7.30 5.49 13.81
N PHE A 244 -6.66 4.40 14.25
CA PHE A 244 -7.21 3.05 14.22
C PHE A 244 -6.97 2.31 15.55
N ASP A 245 -7.91 1.43 15.92
CA ASP A 245 -7.76 0.56 17.09
C ASP A 245 -6.75 -0.57 16.79
N GLN A 246 -6.83 -1.13 15.58
CA GLN A 246 -5.98 -2.24 15.11
C GLN A 246 -5.77 -2.19 13.60
N TRP A 247 -4.65 -2.74 13.13
CA TRP A 247 -4.45 -3.08 11.71
C TRP A 247 -3.53 -4.28 11.53
N ALA A 248 -3.75 -5.03 10.46
CA ALA A 248 -2.81 -6.02 9.95
C ALA A 248 -2.02 -5.48 8.75
N ALA A 249 -0.83 -6.03 8.52
CA ALA A 249 0.01 -5.76 7.36
C ALA A 249 0.70 -7.03 6.87
N TYR A 250 0.64 -7.26 5.56
CA TYR A 250 1.34 -8.34 4.86
C TYR A 250 2.00 -7.81 3.58
N ARG A 251 3.07 -8.48 3.14
CA ARG A 251 3.71 -8.26 1.84
C ARG A 251 3.71 -9.58 1.09
N HIS A 252 3.09 -9.57 -0.08
CA HIS A 252 3.04 -10.68 -1.02
C HIS A 252 4.39 -10.85 -1.72
N ASP A 253 4.63 -12.04 -2.28
CA ASP A 253 5.94 -12.45 -2.80
C ASP A 253 6.34 -11.72 -4.11
N ASP A 254 5.38 -11.11 -4.80
CA ASP A 254 5.57 -10.17 -5.91
C ASP A 254 6.09 -8.78 -5.46
N GLY A 255 5.97 -8.47 -4.17
CA GLY A 255 6.26 -7.17 -3.58
C GLY A 255 5.04 -6.29 -3.25
N THR A 256 3.82 -6.71 -3.60
CA THR A 256 2.57 -6.01 -3.22
C THR A 256 2.43 -5.95 -1.70
N VAL A 257 1.98 -4.82 -1.16
CA VAL A 257 1.74 -4.65 0.28
C VAL A 257 0.27 -4.37 0.54
N VAL A 258 -0.33 -5.12 1.47
CA VAL A 258 -1.70 -4.94 1.91
C VAL A 258 -1.72 -4.57 3.39
N PHE A 259 -2.46 -3.51 3.71
CA PHE A 259 -2.82 -3.09 5.06
C PHE A 259 -4.35 -3.14 5.21
N LEU A 260 -4.84 -3.76 6.28
CA LEU A 260 -6.27 -3.72 6.65
C LEU A 260 -6.39 -3.21 8.09
N ALA A 261 -7.07 -2.07 8.24
CA ALA A 261 -7.25 -1.36 9.51
C ALA A 261 -8.72 -1.28 9.91
N GLN A 262 -8.97 -1.29 11.22
CA GLN A 262 -10.30 -1.16 11.81
C GLN A 262 -10.32 -0.20 12.99
N VAL A 263 -11.45 0.48 13.16
CA VAL A 263 -11.72 1.34 14.32
C VAL A 263 -13.18 1.25 14.73
N LYS A 264 -13.43 1.12 16.03
CA LYS A 264 -14.78 0.99 16.61
C LYS A 264 -15.53 2.32 16.61
N LYS A 265 -14.80 3.45 16.67
CA LYS A 265 -15.33 4.82 16.66
C LYS A 265 -15.05 5.47 15.31
N THR A 266 -16.02 6.21 14.78
CA THR A 266 -15.81 7.12 13.65
C THR A 266 -15.89 8.58 14.09
N ASP A 267 -15.47 9.50 13.22
CA ASP A 267 -15.63 10.94 13.44
C ASP A 267 -17.07 11.45 13.21
N LEU A 268 -18.06 10.54 13.04
CA LEU A 268 -19.47 10.94 13.04
C LEU A 268 -19.89 11.47 14.43
N PRO A 269 -20.37 12.73 14.53
CA PRO A 269 -21.05 13.15 15.75
C PRO A 269 -22.34 12.35 15.95
N ASN A 270 -22.76 12.23 17.20
CA ASN A 270 -24.02 11.61 17.61
C ASN A 270 -24.19 10.12 17.24
N ARG A 271 -23.13 9.42 16.79
CA ARG A 271 -23.11 7.95 16.67
C ARG A 271 -22.33 7.30 17.80
N GLN A 272 -22.90 6.23 18.34
CA GLN A 272 -22.21 5.39 19.32
C GLN A 272 -21.16 4.51 18.62
N PRO A 273 -19.97 4.32 19.21
CA PRO A 273 -18.97 3.41 18.65
C PRO A 273 -19.42 1.95 18.80
N LEU A 274 -18.89 1.06 17.94
CA LEU A 274 -19.09 -0.39 18.05
C LEU A 274 -18.60 -0.88 19.42
N ALA A 275 -19.35 -1.80 20.03
CA ALA A 275 -18.97 -2.39 21.31
C ALA A 275 -17.72 -3.28 21.21
N GLN A 276 -17.52 -3.89 20.04
CA GLN A 276 -16.42 -4.78 19.68
C GLN A 276 -15.81 -4.34 18.34
N PRO A 277 -14.57 -4.75 18.01
CA PRO A 277 -14.05 -4.65 16.66
C PRO A 277 -14.89 -5.50 15.67
N VAL A 278 -14.74 -5.23 14.37
CA VAL A 278 -15.43 -5.98 13.29
C VAL A 278 -14.78 -7.35 13.12
N PHE A 279 -13.45 -7.39 13.15
CA PHE A 279 -12.62 -8.58 12.99
C PHE A 279 -11.80 -8.88 14.24
N THR A 280 -11.45 -10.15 14.47
CA THR A 280 -10.39 -10.52 15.40
C THR A 280 -9.00 -10.22 14.81
N PRO A 281 -7.92 -10.19 15.61
CA PRO A 281 -6.55 -10.09 15.10
C PRO A 281 -6.21 -11.15 14.04
N SER A 282 -6.68 -12.39 14.23
CA SER A 282 -6.47 -13.48 13.27
C SER A 282 -7.23 -13.24 11.96
N GLN A 283 -8.48 -12.77 12.02
CA GLN A 283 -9.26 -12.44 10.82
C GLN A 283 -8.68 -11.25 10.05
N LEU A 284 -8.15 -10.23 10.74
CA LEU A 284 -7.40 -9.16 10.06
C LEU A 284 -6.17 -9.73 9.33
N ALA A 285 -5.46 -10.67 9.96
CA ALA A 285 -4.26 -11.27 9.39
C ALA A 285 -4.55 -12.18 8.18
N GLU A 286 -5.61 -13.00 8.28
CA GLU A 286 -6.15 -13.81 7.19
C GLU A 286 -6.53 -12.93 6.00
N LEU A 287 -7.32 -11.88 6.23
CA LEU A 287 -7.78 -11.00 5.17
C LEU A 287 -6.64 -10.30 4.42
N VAL A 288 -5.58 -9.80 5.08
CA VAL A 288 -4.45 -9.17 4.35
C VAL A 288 -3.61 -10.15 3.53
N THR A 289 -3.82 -11.47 3.67
CA THR A 289 -3.21 -12.47 2.78
C THR A 289 -4.10 -12.88 1.61
N SER A 290 -5.36 -12.42 1.58
CA SER A 290 -6.34 -12.79 0.56
C SER A 290 -6.14 -12.07 -0.77
N ASP A 291 -6.24 -12.82 -1.87
CA ASP A 291 -6.16 -12.32 -3.25
C ASP A 291 -7.14 -11.17 -3.53
N LYS A 292 -8.28 -11.10 -2.81
CA LYS A 292 -9.24 -9.97 -2.86
C LYS A 292 -8.59 -8.59 -2.70
N PHE A 293 -7.49 -8.50 -1.97
CA PHE A 293 -6.79 -7.24 -1.71
C PHE A 293 -5.42 -7.18 -2.41
N HIS A 294 -5.02 -8.23 -3.13
CA HIS A 294 -3.79 -8.31 -3.92
C HIS A 294 -3.98 -7.62 -5.28
N ILE A 295 -3.79 -6.30 -5.33
CA ILE A 295 -3.94 -5.54 -6.58
C ILE A 295 -2.69 -5.70 -7.45
N ASN A 296 -2.74 -6.73 -8.29
CA ASN A 296 -1.82 -6.94 -9.39
C ASN A 296 -1.92 -5.82 -10.46
N SER A 297 -0.92 -5.76 -11.35
CA SER A 297 -0.45 -4.57 -12.09
C SER A 297 -1.43 -3.90 -13.06
#